data_AF-A0A2N3AR85-F1
#
_entry.id   AF-A0A2N3AR85-F1
#
_cell.length_a   1.000
_cell.length_b   1.000
_cell.length_c   1.000
_cell.angle_alpha   90.00
_cell.angle_beta   90.00
_cell.angle_gamma   90.00
#
_symmetry.space_group_name_H-M   'P 1'
#
loop_
_entity.id
_entity.type
_entity.pdbx_description
1 polymer ?
#
loop_
_entity_poly.entity_id
_entity_poly.type
_entity_poly.pdbx_seq_one_letter_code
_entity_poly.pdbx_strand_id
1 'polypeptide(L)'
;MLNLLARAFTGSMLALPYRLRVPFAGWLMARVLGPLAGYNRRARTSLALAMPELPEPERRRLARASLDNAGRVVIESYSGAAFIASLGGRLPEGPGMAALAQARAEGRPVLLVSGHIGNYDAWRGALAASGLQVGALYRPASNPWVNAHYTRAMARISAPLFARGRQG
;
A
#
# COMPACT_ATOMS: atom_id res chain seq x y z
N MET A 1 18.53 4.33 16.11
CA MET A 1 17.31 4.76 16.83
C MET A 1 16.03 4.66 15.98
N LEU A 2 15.94 5.33 14.82
CA LEU A 2 14.73 5.35 13.98
C LEU A 2 14.22 3.96 13.54
N ASN A 3 15.13 3.03 13.17
CA ASN A 3 14.78 1.66 12.78
C ASN A 3 14.18 0.84 13.94
N LEU A 4 14.68 1.03 15.17
CA LEU A 4 14.17 0.35 16.37
C LEU A 4 12.76 0.81 16.70
N LEU A 5 12.50 2.12 16.62
CA LEU A 5 11.17 2.69 16.82
C LEU A 5 10.18 2.20 15.76
N ALA A 6 10.58 2.17 14.48
CA ALA A 6 9.74 1.64 13.41
C ALA A 6 9.42 0.16 13.61
N ARG A 7 10.41 -0.67 13.97
CA ARG A 7 10.20 -2.11 14.24
C ARG A 7 9.38 -2.35 15.50
N ALA A 8 9.59 -1.58 16.56
CA ALA A 8 8.81 -1.68 17.79
C ALA A 8 7.35 -1.27 17.57
N PHE A 9 7.13 -0.20 16.80
CA PHE A 9 5.79 0.24 16.40
C PHE A 9 5.09 -0.81 15.52
N THR A 10 5.75 -1.29 14.47
CA THR A 10 5.17 -2.33 13.62
C THR A 10 4.94 -3.63 14.40
N GLY A 11 5.89 -4.03 15.26
CA GLY A 11 5.76 -5.21 16.11
C GLY A 11 4.58 -5.14 17.08
N SER A 12 4.40 -4.00 17.77
CA SER A 12 3.28 -3.81 18.69
C SER A 12 1.94 -3.76 17.95
N MET A 13 1.89 -3.13 16.79
CA MET A 13 0.68 -3.15 15.94
C MET A 13 0.36 -4.54 15.42
N LEU A 14 1.37 -5.36 15.10
CA LEU A 14 1.17 -6.73 14.63
C LEU A 14 0.69 -7.70 15.73
N ALA A 15 0.88 -7.36 17.01
CA ALA A 15 0.32 -8.12 18.14
C ALA A 15 -1.21 -7.96 18.26
N LEU A 16 -1.76 -6.88 17.73
CA LEU A 16 -3.21 -6.65 17.70
C LEU A 16 -3.89 -7.48 16.59
N PRO A 17 -5.13 -7.96 16.79
CA PRO A 17 -5.92 -8.60 15.74
C PRO A 17 -6.06 -7.72 14.51
N TYR A 18 -6.01 -8.34 13.31
CA TYR A 18 -6.07 -7.61 12.02
C TYR A 18 -7.24 -6.62 11.94
N ARG A 19 -8.43 -7.06 12.39
CA ARG A 19 -9.67 -6.26 12.38
C ARG A 19 -9.59 -4.99 13.25
N LEU A 20 -8.73 -4.97 14.27
CA LEU A 20 -8.56 -3.84 15.18
C LEU A 20 -7.39 -2.95 14.76
N ARG A 21 -6.27 -3.55 14.35
CA ARG A 21 -5.04 -2.79 14.05
C ARG A 21 -5.17 -1.91 12.81
N VAL A 22 -5.90 -2.35 11.78
CA VAL A 22 -6.06 -1.60 10.53
C VAL A 22 -6.77 -0.26 10.77
N PRO A 23 -8.00 -0.21 11.32
CA PRO A 23 -8.65 1.07 11.61
C PRO A 23 -7.89 1.89 12.65
N PHE A 24 -7.22 1.25 13.63
CA PHE A 24 -6.40 1.97 14.61
C PHE A 24 -5.20 2.67 13.95
N ALA A 25 -4.47 2.00 13.07
CA ALA A 25 -3.34 2.59 12.36
C ALA A 25 -3.77 3.77 11.47
N GLY A 26 -4.92 3.64 10.80
CA GLY A 26 -5.55 4.73 10.06
C GLY A 26 -5.87 5.93 10.95
N TRP A 27 -6.58 5.69 12.05
CA TRP A 27 -6.92 6.73 13.02
C TRP A 27 -5.66 7.44 13.57
N LEU A 28 -4.65 6.67 13.95
CA LEU A 28 -3.39 7.20 14.51
C LEU A 28 -2.67 8.08 13.49
N MET A 29 -2.59 7.64 12.23
CA MET A 29 -2.01 8.44 11.15
C MET A 29 -2.82 9.71 10.87
N ALA A 30 -4.15 9.62 10.84
CA ALA A 30 -5.02 10.75 10.51
C ALA A 30 -5.12 11.81 11.61
N ARG A 31 -5.06 11.40 12.88
CA ARG A 31 -5.35 12.25 14.05
C ARG A 31 -4.11 12.67 14.83
N VAL A 32 -3.07 11.85 14.85
CA VAL A 32 -1.89 12.08 15.70
C VAL A 32 -0.65 12.33 14.85
N LEU A 33 -0.20 11.33 14.08
CA LEU A 33 1.08 11.41 13.37
C LEU A 33 1.03 12.39 12.20
N GLY A 34 -0.03 12.36 11.40
CA GLY A 34 -0.18 13.19 10.21
C GLY A 34 -0.21 14.70 10.49
N PRO A 35 -0.92 15.19 11.52
CA PRO A 35 -0.81 16.58 11.94
C PRO A 35 0.57 16.95 12.48
N LEU A 36 1.16 16.13 13.37
CA LEU A 36 2.47 16.41 13.99
C LEU A 36 3.62 16.42 12.97
N ALA A 37 3.58 15.52 11.99
CA ALA A 37 4.57 15.42 10.92
C ALA A 37 4.30 16.40 9.74
N GLY A 38 3.27 17.23 9.82
CA GLY A 38 2.90 18.18 8.77
C GLY A 38 2.26 17.55 7.51
N TYR A 39 1.99 16.24 7.51
CA TYR A 39 1.41 15.54 6.37
C TYR A 39 -0.02 15.99 6.07
N ASN A 40 -0.79 16.41 7.08
CA ASN A 40 -2.12 16.98 6.86
C ASN A 40 -2.04 18.26 6.03
N ARG A 41 -1.12 19.16 6.39
CA ARG A 41 -0.86 20.40 5.65
C ARG A 41 -0.45 20.08 4.21
N ARG A 42 0.50 19.15 4.04
CA ARG A 42 0.97 18.70 2.73
C ARG A 42 -0.17 18.16 1.86
N ALA A 43 -1.00 17.27 2.41
CA ALA A 43 -2.14 16.70 1.70
C ALA A 43 -3.15 17.77 1.27
N ARG A 44 -3.43 18.76 2.13
CA ARG A 44 -4.29 19.89 1.77
C ARG A 44 -3.68 20.74 0.66
N THR A 45 -2.38 21.04 0.71
CA THR A 45 -1.70 21.76 -0.37
C THR A 45 -1.78 21.00 -1.69
N SER A 46 -1.54 19.68 -1.69
CA SER A 46 -1.68 18.85 -2.89
C SER A 46 -3.11 18.88 -3.45
N LEU A 47 -4.13 18.78 -2.60
CA LEU A 47 -5.53 18.88 -3.03
C LEU A 47 -5.88 20.25 -3.59
N ALA A 48 -5.37 21.34 -3.01
CA ALA A 48 -5.60 22.69 -3.53
C ALA A 48 -4.97 22.91 -4.92
N LEU A 49 -3.88 22.20 -5.24
CA LEU A 49 -3.24 22.24 -6.55
C LEU A 49 -3.95 21.34 -7.56
N ALA A 50 -4.33 20.12 -7.16
CA ALA A 50 -4.91 19.13 -8.06
C ALA A 50 -6.41 19.32 -8.31
N MET A 51 -7.13 19.91 -7.35
CA MET A 51 -8.58 20.09 -7.35
C MET A 51 -8.94 21.46 -6.76
N PRO A 52 -8.56 22.56 -7.44
CA PRO A 52 -8.72 23.93 -6.92
C PRO A 52 -10.17 24.32 -6.62
N GLU A 53 -11.13 23.69 -7.31
CA GLU A 53 -12.56 23.88 -7.16
C GLU A 53 -13.13 23.30 -5.86
N LEU A 54 -12.39 22.42 -5.16
CA LEU A 54 -12.88 21.83 -3.93
C LEU A 54 -13.01 22.86 -2.79
N PRO A 55 -14.19 22.94 -2.14
CA PRO A 55 -14.37 23.78 -0.97
C PRO A 55 -13.40 23.38 0.16
N GLU A 56 -12.94 24.37 0.91
CA GLU A 56 -11.97 24.19 2.00
C GLU A 56 -12.41 23.15 3.05
N PRO A 57 -13.70 23.06 3.47
CA PRO A 57 -14.16 21.96 4.35
C PRO A 57 -13.96 20.57 3.74
N GLU A 58 -14.22 20.41 2.45
CA GLU A 58 -14.11 19.15 1.74
C GLU A 58 -12.64 18.75 1.55
N ARG A 59 -11.78 19.72 1.22
CA ARG A 59 -10.33 19.54 1.18
C ARG A 59 -9.76 19.06 2.52
N ARG A 60 -10.24 19.59 3.66
CA ARG A 60 -9.83 19.08 4.99
C ARG A 60 -10.31 17.66 5.25
N ARG A 61 -11.55 17.35 4.85
CA ARG A 61 -12.13 16.01 4.99
C ARG A 61 -11.31 14.98 4.21
N LEU A 62 -11.04 15.25 2.93
CA LEU A 62 -10.27 14.38 2.05
C LEU A 62 -8.80 14.26 2.48
N ALA A 63 -8.16 15.35 2.91
CA ALA A 63 -6.79 15.28 3.43
C ALA A 63 -6.68 14.34 4.64
N ARG A 64 -7.66 14.41 5.56
CA ARG A 64 -7.71 13.51 6.72
C ARG A 64 -8.03 12.07 6.32
N ALA A 65 -8.95 11.86 5.39
CA ALA A 65 -9.29 10.53 4.87
C ALA A 65 -8.10 9.88 4.13
N SER A 66 -7.33 10.67 3.38
CA SER A 66 -6.10 10.23 2.72
C SER A 66 -5.05 9.76 3.73
N LEU A 67 -4.88 10.48 4.84
CA LEU A 67 -3.99 10.07 5.93
C LEU A 67 -4.49 8.81 6.66
N ASP A 68 -5.80 8.68 6.84
CA ASP A 68 -6.40 7.46 7.40
C ASP A 68 -6.08 6.25 6.51
N ASN A 69 -6.31 6.37 5.21
CA ASN A 69 -5.93 5.34 4.25
C ASN A 69 -4.43 5.04 4.28
N ALA A 70 -3.57 6.07 4.33
CA ALA A 70 -2.12 5.88 4.39
C ALA A 70 -1.69 5.06 5.62
N GLY A 71 -2.29 5.31 6.79
CA GLY A 71 -2.03 4.51 7.99
C GLY A 71 -2.45 3.04 7.84
N ARG A 72 -3.62 2.80 7.22
CA ARG A 72 -4.12 1.45 6.91
C ARG A 72 -3.17 0.70 5.98
N VAL A 73 -2.81 1.33 4.85
CA VAL A 73 -1.92 0.74 3.84
C VAL A 73 -0.59 0.33 4.46
N VAL A 74 -0.01 1.20 5.32
CA VAL A 74 1.24 0.86 6.01
C VAL A 74 1.09 -0.44 6.80
N ILE A 75 0.10 -0.58 7.68
CA ILE A 75 -0.01 -1.80 8.51
C ILE A 75 -0.48 -3.02 7.70
N GLU A 76 -1.25 -2.82 6.63
CA GLU A 76 -1.65 -3.86 5.69
C GLU A 76 -0.44 -4.43 4.95
N SER A 77 0.50 -3.60 4.50
CA SER A 77 1.73 -4.05 3.84
C SER A 77 2.59 -4.98 4.73
N TYR A 78 2.50 -4.86 6.06
CA TYR A 78 3.18 -5.75 7.01
C TYR A 78 2.34 -6.95 7.46
N SER A 79 1.06 -7.02 7.06
CA SER A 79 0.11 -8.02 7.55
C SER A 79 0.10 -9.34 6.76
N GLY A 80 0.79 -9.42 5.61
CA GLY A 80 1.00 -10.67 4.86
C GLY A 80 -0.28 -11.47 4.65
N ALA A 81 -0.30 -12.73 5.11
CA ALA A 81 -1.45 -13.63 4.96
C ALA A 81 -2.76 -13.07 5.53
N ALA A 82 -2.73 -12.30 6.63
CA ALA A 82 -3.93 -11.70 7.19
C ALA A 82 -4.52 -10.61 6.27
N PHE A 83 -3.67 -9.89 5.55
CA PHE A 83 -4.10 -8.96 4.50
C PHE A 83 -4.66 -9.71 3.29
N ILE A 84 -3.97 -10.75 2.79
CA ILE A 84 -4.48 -11.56 1.67
C ILE A 84 -5.85 -12.18 2.00
N ALA A 85 -6.02 -12.71 3.22
CA ALA A 85 -7.29 -13.26 3.66
C ALA A 85 -8.40 -12.20 3.72
N SER A 86 -8.09 -10.94 4.05
CA SER A 86 -9.09 -9.87 4.13
C SER A 86 -9.64 -9.44 2.77
N LEU A 87 -8.88 -9.69 1.69
CA LEU A 87 -9.36 -9.48 0.32
C LEU A 87 -10.54 -10.40 -0.02
N GLY A 88 -10.65 -11.56 0.65
CA GLY A 88 -11.77 -12.47 0.53
C GLY A 88 -11.90 -13.10 -0.85
N GLY A 89 -10.77 -13.30 -1.55
CA GLY A 89 -10.75 -13.87 -2.91
C GLY A 89 -11.30 -12.95 -3.99
N ARG A 90 -11.63 -11.69 -3.67
CA ARG A 90 -12.10 -10.72 -4.68
C ARG A 90 -10.97 -10.38 -5.64
N LEU A 91 -11.26 -10.48 -6.93
CA LEU A 91 -10.37 -10.02 -7.99
C LEU A 91 -10.70 -8.57 -8.36
N PRO A 92 -9.74 -7.85 -8.97
CA PRO A 92 -10.04 -6.59 -9.65
C PRO A 92 -11.14 -6.79 -10.68
N GLU A 93 -11.96 -5.77 -10.88
CA GLU A 93 -13.04 -5.77 -11.86
C GLU A 93 -12.74 -4.77 -12.99
N GLY A 94 -13.37 -4.96 -14.15
CA GLY A 94 -13.28 -4.06 -15.30
C GLY A 94 -12.60 -4.64 -16.54
N PRO A 95 -12.53 -3.87 -17.64
CA PRO A 95 -12.10 -4.35 -18.95
C PRO A 95 -10.65 -4.84 -18.98
N GLY A 96 -9.80 -4.35 -18.08
CA GLY A 96 -8.41 -4.79 -17.94
C GLY A 96 -8.27 -6.28 -17.60
N MET A 97 -9.26 -6.90 -16.93
CA MET A 97 -9.20 -8.33 -16.60
C MET A 97 -9.35 -9.23 -17.83
N ALA A 98 -10.22 -8.84 -18.78
CA ALA A 98 -10.37 -9.56 -20.03
C ALA A 98 -9.09 -9.48 -20.87
N ALA A 99 -8.51 -8.28 -20.97
CA ALA A 99 -7.23 -8.07 -21.65
C ALA A 99 -6.07 -8.85 -21.00
N LEU A 100 -6.03 -8.90 -19.66
CA LEU A 100 -5.05 -9.67 -18.91
C LEU A 100 -5.20 -11.18 -19.15
N ALA A 101 -6.43 -11.69 -19.16
CA ALA A 101 -6.71 -13.09 -19.44
C ALA A 101 -6.31 -13.48 -20.87
N GLN A 102 -6.64 -12.63 -21.85
CA GLN A 102 -6.25 -12.83 -23.25
C GLN A 102 -4.72 -12.84 -23.41
N ALA A 103 -4.03 -11.82 -22.88
CA ALA A 103 -2.58 -11.75 -22.97
C ALA A 103 -1.90 -12.97 -22.32
N ARG A 104 -2.45 -13.47 -21.20
CA ARG A 104 -1.98 -14.70 -20.57
C ARG A 104 -2.17 -15.92 -21.48
N ALA A 105 -3.33 -16.07 -22.11
CA ALA A 105 -3.61 -17.18 -23.03
C ALA A 105 -2.67 -17.17 -24.25
N GLU A 106 -2.25 -15.99 -24.70
CA GLU A 106 -1.29 -15.77 -25.78
C GLU A 106 0.18 -15.91 -25.34
N GLY A 107 0.46 -16.14 -24.06
CA GLY A 107 1.84 -16.17 -23.53
C GLY A 107 2.55 -14.80 -23.58
N ARG A 108 1.79 -13.72 -23.69
CA ARG A 108 2.32 -12.36 -23.82
C ARG A 108 2.57 -11.72 -22.45
N PRO A 109 3.77 -11.17 -22.18
CA PRO A 109 4.03 -10.47 -20.94
C PRO A 109 3.18 -9.21 -20.81
N VAL A 110 2.74 -8.90 -19.58
CA VAL A 110 1.87 -7.75 -19.29
C VAL A 110 2.54 -6.84 -18.27
N LEU A 111 2.56 -5.53 -18.56
CA LEU A 111 2.94 -4.51 -17.59
C LEU A 111 1.68 -3.97 -16.91
N LEU A 112 1.57 -4.20 -15.60
CA LEU A 112 0.50 -3.65 -14.78
C LEU A 112 0.98 -2.34 -14.13
N VAL A 113 0.27 -1.24 -14.38
CA VAL A 113 0.62 0.10 -13.90
C VAL A 113 -0.51 0.65 -13.03
N SER A 114 -0.18 1.15 -11.84
CA SER A 114 -1.14 1.74 -10.91
C SER A 114 -0.56 3.01 -10.27
N GLY A 115 -1.46 3.92 -9.88
CA GLY A 115 -1.15 4.98 -8.92
C GLY A 115 -1.11 4.47 -7.48
N HIS A 116 -0.63 5.31 -6.56
CA HIS A 116 -0.73 5.06 -5.11
C HIS A 116 -2.14 5.40 -4.61
N ILE A 117 -3.12 4.61 -5.06
CA ILE A 117 -4.56 4.84 -4.82
C ILE A 117 -5.11 3.65 -4.01
N GLY A 118 -5.94 3.95 -3.01
CA GLY A 118 -6.45 2.94 -2.08
C GLY A 118 -5.29 2.18 -1.43
N ASN A 119 -5.38 0.85 -1.43
CA ASN A 119 -4.23 -0.02 -1.19
C ASN A 119 -3.73 -0.61 -2.52
N TYR A 120 -2.59 -0.12 -3.00
CA TYR A 120 -2.00 -0.53 -4.27
C TYR A 120 -1.42 -1.96 -4.25
N ASP A 121 -1.26 -2.59 -3.08
CA ASP A 121 -0.89 -4.00 -2.97
C ASP A 121 -2.11 -4.94 -3.02
N ALA A 122 -3.35 -4.42 -2.90
CA ALA A 122 -4.55 -5.25 -2.86
C ALA A 122 -4.79 -6.00 -4.16
N TRP A 123 -4.76 -5.31 -5.31
CA TRP A 123 -4.93 -5.97 -6.62
C TRP A 123 -3.79 -6.94 -6.89
N ARG A 124 -2.56 -6.61 -6.49
CA ARG A 124 -1.39 -7.48 -6.65
C ARG A 124 -1.54 -8.75 -5.84
N GLY A 125 -1.91 -8.63 -4.57
CA GLY A 125 -2.17 -9.75 -3.68
C GLY A 125 -3.33 -10.62 -4.16
N ALA A 126 -4.40 -10.01 -4.66
CA ALA A 126 -5.55 -10.73 -5.21
C ALA A 126 -5.19 -11.58 -6.44
N LEU A 127 -4.49 -10.99 -7.42
CA LEU A 127 -4.04 -11.72 -8.61
C LEU A 127 -3.04 -12.84 -8.26
N ALA A 128 -2.12 -12.58 -7.33
CA ALA A 128 -1.19 -13.60 -6.85
C ALA A 128 -1.91 -14.77 -6.18
N ALA A 129 -2.88 -14.48 -5.32
CA ALA A 129 -3.69 -15.49 -4.63
C ALA A 129 -4.56 -16.30 -5.61
N SER A 130 -4.92 -15.75 -6.78
CA SER A 130 -5.63 -16.49 -7.84
C SER A 130 -4.71 -17.25 -8.80
N GLY A 131 -3.41 -17.38 -8.50
CA GLY A 131 -2.46 -18.14 -9.31
C GLY A 131 -1.87 -17.39 -10.50
N LEU A 132 -1.93 -16.06 -10.54
CA LEU A 132 -1.12 -15.27 -11.47
C LEU A 132 0.25 -14.99 -10.83
N GLN A 133 1.32 -15.17 -11.60
CA GLN A 133 2.64 -14.69 -11.18
C GLN A 133 2.73 -13.18 -11.44
N VAL A 134 2.69 -12.38 -10.36
CA VAL A 134 2.76 -10.92 -10.45
C VAL A 134 3.95 -10.41 -9.64
N GLY A 135 5.01 -10.02 -10.36
CA GLY A 135 6.17 -9.39 -9.78
C GLY A 135 5.97 -7.91 -9.46
N ALA A 136 6.80 -7.35 -8.58
CA ALA A 136 6.80 -5.93 -8.27
C ALA A 136 8.19 -5.30 -8.40
N LEU A 137 8.26 -4.17 -9.11
CA LEU A 137 9.44 -3.30 -9.12
C LEU A 137 9.43 -2.45 -7.84
N TYR A 138 10.56 -2.37 -7.14
CA TYR A 138 10.70 -1.51 -5.96
C TYR A 138 12.04 -0.77 -5.94
N ARG A 139 12.08 0.40 -5.31
CA ARG A 139 13.34 1.11 -5.03
C ARG A 139 13.86 0.66 -3.67
N PRO A 140 15.11 0.16 -3.56
CA PRO A 140 15.69 -0.15 -2.27
C PRO A 140 15.70 1.06 -1.33
N ALA A 141 15.29 0.85 -0.08
CA ALA A 141 15.40 1.88 0.93
C ALA A 141 16.88 2.17 1.21
N SER A 142 17.24 3.44 1.38
CA SER A 142 18.63 3.86 1.65
C SER A 142 19.19 3.26 2.94
N ASN A 143 18.33 2.99 3.92
CA ASN A 143 18.70 2.26 5.12
C ASN A 143 18.54 0.74 4.88
N PRO A 144 19.65 -0.05 4.90
CA PRO A 144 19.61 -1.47 4.59
C PRO A 144 18.77 -2.28 5.60
N TRP A 145 18.71 -1.85 6.86
CA TRP A 145 17.92 -2.51 7.89
C TRP A 145 16.42 -2.34 7.66
N VAL A 146 16.02 -1.15 7.22
CA VAL A 146 14.63 -0.86 6.83
C VAL A 146 14.28 -1.64 5.57
N ASN A 147 15.17 -1.62 4.58
CA ASN A 147 15.01 -2.35 3.33
C ASN A 147 14.78 -3.84 3.59
N ALA A 148 15.58 -4.47 4.45
CA ALA A 148 15.51 -5.90 4.72
C ALA A 148 14.17 -6.36 5.32
N HIS A 149 13.55 -5.58 6.21
CA HIS A 149 12.22 -5.96 6.73
C HIS A 149 11.08 -5.56 5.78
N TYR A 150 11.25 -4.48 5.01
CA TYR A 150 10.26 -4.02 4.03
C TYR A 150 10.12 -4.99 2.86
N THR A 151 11.22 -5.44 2.26
CA THR A 151 11.17 -6.42 1.16
C THR A 151 10.59 -7.75 1.60
N ARG A 152 10.93 -8.22 2.81
CA ARG A 152 10.31 -9.40 3.43
C ARG A 152 8.80 -9.25 3.60
N ALA A 153 8.32 -8.06 3.98
CA ALA A 153 6.90 -7.77 4.09
C ALA A 153 6.22 -7.81 2.71
N MET A 154 6.78 -7.12 1.71
CA MET A 154 6.25 -7.11 0.34
C MET A 154 6.21 -8.51 -0.31
N ALA A 155 7.25 -9.33 -0.07
CA ALA A 155 7.35 -10.67 -0.62
C ALA A 155 6.31 -11.64 -0.03
N ARG A 156 5.81 -11.37 1.19
CA ARG A 156 4.70 -12.12 1.80
C ARG A 156 3.33 -11.82 1.19
N ILE A 157 3.22 -10.72 0.43
CA ILE A 157 2.00 -10.38 -0.32
C ILE A 157 2.06 -11.04 -1.70
N SER A 158 3.15 -10.82 -2.43
CA SER A 158 3.44 -11.51 -3.68
C SER A 158 4.94 -11.43 -4.00
N ALA A 159 5.46 -12.47 -4.64
CA ALA A 159 6.80 -12.56 -5.20
C ALA A 159 6.70 -12.92 -6.70
N PRO A 160 7.70 -12.57 -7.54
CA PRO A 160 9.02 -12.01 -7.19
C PRO A 160 9.04 -10.49 -6.93
N LEU A 161 10.11 -10.01 -6.30
CA LEU A 161 10.43 -8.59 -6.17
C LEU A 161 11.68 -8.25 -6.98
N PHE A 162 11.63 -7.15 -7.70
CA PHE A 162 12.64 -6.69 -8.64
C PHE A 162 13.15 -5.32 -8.17
N ALA A 163 14.44 -5.24 -7.84
CA ALA A 163 15.04 -4.05 -7.28
C ALA A 163 15.48 -3.10 -8.41
N ARG A 164 14.87 -1.91 -8.45
CA ARG A 164 15.16 -0.88 -9.45
C ARG A 164 16.66 -0.69 -9.62
N GLY A 165 17.17 -1.14 -10.76
CA GLY A 165 18.58 -1.12 -11.12
C GLY A 165 18.80 -1.77 -12.48
N ARG A 166 20.06 -1.98 -12.87
CA ARG A 166 20.39 -2.66 -14.15
C ARG A 166 19.91 -4.11 -14.21
N GLN A 167 19.46 -4.67 -13.08
CA GLN A 167 18.98 -6.04 -12.94
C GLN A 167 17.44 -6.14 -13.03
N GLY A 168 16.73 -5.01 -13.17
CA GLY A 168 15.27 -4.93 -13.11
C GLY A 168 14.77 -4.56 -11.72
#